data_AF-A0A7C7NL45-F1
#
_entry.id   AF-A0A7C7NL45-F1
#
_cell.length_a   1.000
_cell.length_b   1.000
_cell.length_c   1.000
_cell.angle_alpha   90.00
_cell.angle_beta   90.00
_cell.angle_gamma   90.00
#
_symmetry.space_group_name_H-M   'P 1'
#
loop_
_entity.id
_entity.type
_entity.pdbx_description
1 polymer ?
#
loop_
_entity_poly.entity_id
_entity_poly.type
_entity_poly.pdbx_seq_one_letter_code
_entity_poly.pdbx_strand_id
1 'polypeptide(L)'
;MTFTRRRFTKVAGASAAGLTMAWQQACVQVAETGEVSAETVRTLLDAQGPRGIYEHEEEFERLRRAVANSIQISNELRSFPLNDDEQPLTIFRRG
;
A
#
# COMPACT_ATOMS: atom_id res chain seq x y z
N MET A 1 26.61 12.23 -0.59
CA MET A 1 25.78 12.80 0.51
C MET A 1 25.65 11.73 1.59
N THR A 2 26.19 11.91 2.79
CA THR A 2 26.15 10.89 3.87
C THR A 2 24.84 11.01 4.66
N PHE A 3 23.94 10.03 4.49
CA PHE A 3 22.70 9.94 5.26
C PHE A 3 23.00 9.42 6.67
N THR A 4 22.82 10.25 7.70
CA THR A 4 22.90 9.80 9.10
C THR A 4 21.67 8.97 9.47
N ARG A 5 21.84 7.94 10.31
CA ARG A 5 20.74 7.06 10.79
C ARG A 5 19.50 7.84 11.24
N ARG A 6 19.68 8.92 12.01
CA ARG A 6 18.59 9.78 12.50
C ARG A 6 17.84 10.50 11.39
N ARG A 7 18.53 10.92 10.31
CA ARG A 7 17.89 11.52 9.13
C ARG A 7 17.18 10.46 8.30
N PHE A 8 17.76 9.28 8.15
CA PHE A 8 17.11 8.14 7.48
C PHE A 8 15.81 7.75 8.18
N THR A 9 15.81 7.56 9.52
CA THR A 9 14.60 7.20 10.27
C THR A 9 13.54 8.30 10.22
N LYS A 10 13.93 9.58 10.23
CA LYS A 10 12.99 10.69 10.11
C LYS A 10 12.34 10.75 8.73
N VAL A 11 13.12 10.54 7.67
CA VAL A 11 12.61 10.50 6.28
C VAL A 11 11.74 9.26 6.08
N ALA A 12 12.22 8.08 6.46
CA ALA A 12 11.49 6.82 6.37
C ALA A 12 10.20 6.81 7.19
N GLY A 13 10.20 7.42 8.38
CA GLY A 13 9.00 7.56 9.22
C GLY A 13 7.97 8.51 8.64
N ALA A 14 8.40 9.63 8.05
CA ALA A 14 7.50 10.58 7.39
C ALA A 14 6.91 9.98 6.10
N SER A 15 7.70 9.25 5.32
CA SER A 15 7.20 8.53 4.14
C SER A 15 6.30 7.35 4.50
N ALA A 16 6.55 6.66 5.61
CA ALA A 16 5.66 5.60 6.11
C ALA A 16 4.29 6.14 6.56
N ALA A 17 4.26 7.29 7.23
CA ALA A 17 3.00 7.94 7.63
C ALA A 17 2.21 8.43 6.40
N GLY A 18 2.89 9.06 5.44
CA GLY A 18 2.28 9.50 4.17
C GLY A 18 1.73 8.34 3.34
N LEU A 19 2.48 7.23 3.25
CA LEU A 19 2.04 6.00 2.59
C LEU A 19 0.78 5.43 3.26
N THR A 20 0.75 5.39 4.59
CA THR A 20 -0.40 4.88 5.35
C THR A 20 -1.65 5.72 5.08
N MET A 21 -1.53 7.04 5.08
CA MET A 21 -2.64 7.95 4.79
C MET A 21 -3.13 7.81 3.35
N ALA A 22 -2.22 7.76 2.37
CA ALA A 22 -2.56 7.56 0.97
C ALA A 22 -3.25 6.20 0.73
N TRP A 23 -2.83 5.16 1.46
CA TRP A 23 -3.47 3.85 1.40
C TRP A 23 -4.90 3.89 1.98
N GLN A 24 -5.10 4.56 3.11
CA GLN A 24 -6.45 4.73 3.68
C GLN A 24 -7.37 5.50 2.72
N GLN A 25 -6.86 6.54 2.08
CA GLN A 25 -7.61 7.29 1.07
C GLN A 25 -7.98 6.41 -0.12
N ALA A 26 -7.07 5.56 -0.60
CA ALA A 26 -7.36 4.60 -1.66
C ALA A 26 -8.46 3.60 -1.24
N CYS A 27 -8.44 3.11 0.00
CA CYS A 27 -9.48 2.25 0.53
C CYS A 27 -10.86 2.91 0.51
N VAL A 28 -10.94 4.19 0.91
CA VAL A 28 -12.20 4.97 0.88
C VAL A 28 -12.70 5.13 -0.55
N GLN A 29 -11.81 5.49 -1.49
CA GLN A 29 -12.19 5.67 -2.90
C GLN A 29 -12.72 4.38 -3.53
N VAL A 30 -12.08 3.24 -3.25
CA VAL A 30 -12.56 1.93 -3.73
C VAL A 30 -13.92 1.58 -3.12
N ALA A 31 -14.14 1.89 -1.83
CA ALA A 31 -15.42 1.64 -1.18
C ALA A 31 -16.56 2.51 -1.77
N GLU A 32 -16.26 3.76 -2.14
CA GLU A 32 -17.25 4.71 -2.66
C GLU A 32 -17.51 4.55 -4.17
N THR A 33 -16.47 4.28 -4.95
CA THR A 33 -16.50 4.38 -6.42
C THR A 33 -16.05 3.12 -7.15
N GLY A 34 -15.44 2.17 -6.44
CA GLY A 34 -14.79 1.00 -7.04
C GLY A 34 -13.43 1.30 -7.69
N GLU A 35 -12.99 2.56 -7.70
CA GLU A 35 -11.78 3.01 -8.37
C GLU A 35 -10.85 3.77 -7.42
N VAL A 36 -9.57 3.87 -7.80
CA VAL A 36 -8.58 4.71 -7.10
C VAL A 36 -8.21 5.88 -8.00
N SER A 37 -8.10 7.09 -7.46
CA SER A 37 -7.72 8.26 -8.25
C SER A 37 -6.26 8.22 -8.69
N ALA A 38 -5.96 8.82 -9.85
CA ALA A 38 -4.59 8.94 -10.34
C ALA A 38 -3.66 9.67 -9.34
N GLU A 39 -4.18 10.69 -8.65
CA GLU A 39 -3.43 11.43 -7.64
C GLU A 39 -3.05 10.56 -6.44
N THR A 40 -3.99 9.76 -5.95
CA THR A 40 -3.76 8.84 -4.83
C THR A 40 -2.74 7.75 -5.21
N VAL A 41 -2.84 7.20 -6.42
CA VAL A 41 -1.83 6.24 -6.93
C VAL A 41 -0.46 6.89 -7.05
N ARG A 42 -0.34 8.11 -7.61
CA ARG A 42 0.93 8.82 -7.69
C ARG A 42 1.57 9.05 -6.31
N THR A 43 0.75 9.39 -5.32
CA THR A 43 1.21 9.57 -3.94
C THR A 43 1.75 8.26 -3.33
N LEU A 44 1.08 7.14 -3.60
CA LEU A 44 1.55 5.80 -3.17
C LEU A 44 2.89 5.43 -3.82
N LEU A 45 3.08 5.78 -5.10
CA LEU A 45 4.30 5.47 -5.85
C LEU A 45 5.47 6.34 -5.43
N ASP A 46 5.23 7.63 -5.21
CA ASP A 46 6.22 8.59 -4.72
C ASP A 46 6.83 8.15 -3.38
N ALA A 47 6.05 7.45 -2.55
CA ALA A 47 6.51 6.89 -1.29
C ALA A 47 7.40 5.64 -1.45
N GLN A 48 7.33 4.95 -2.59
CA GLN A 48 8.09 3.72 -2.87
C GLN A 48 9.40 3.97 -3.65
N GLY A 49 9.50 5.08 -4.39
CA GLY A 49 10.70 5.40 -5.16
C GLY A 49 10.46 6.43 -6.27
N PRO A 50 11.47 6.69 -7.10
CA PRO A 50 11.38 7.69 -8.18
C PRO A 50 10.34 7.28 -9.25
N ARG A 51 9.56 8.26 -9.70
CA ARG A 51 8.41 8.15 -10.63
C ARG A 51 8.71 7.49 -11.99
N GLY A 52 9.98 7.38 -12.37
CA GLY A 52 10.42 7.00 -13.72
C GLY A 52 9.99 5.60 -14.17
N ILE A 53 9.56 4.73 -13.26
CA ILE A 53 9.09 3.38 -13.60
C ILE A 53 7.61 3.32 -14.02
N TYR A 54 6.88 4.46 -14.04
CA TYR A 54 5.44 4.52 -14.34
C TYR A 54 5.04 5.70 -15.25
N GLU A 55 5.97 6.19 -16.09
CA GLU A 55 5.72 7.37 -16.95
C GLU A 55 4.79 7.09 -18.14
N HIS A 56 4.60 5.82 -18.51
CA HIS A 56 3.69 5.42 -19.58
C HIS A 56 2.24 5.35 -19.09
N GLU A 57 1.35 6.09 -19.75
CA GLU A 57 -0.07 6.20 -19.38
C GLU A 57 -0.78 4.84 -19.28
N GLU A 58 -0.52 3.93 -20.23
CA GLU A 58 -1.14 2.60 -20.21
C GLU A 58 -0.68 1.75 -19.01
N GLU A 59 0.59 1.86 -18.63
CA GLU A 59 1.15 1.16 -17.48
C GLU A 59 0.62 1.75 -16.18
N PHE A 60 0.46 3.08 -16.13
CA PHE A 60 -0.15 3.79 -15.01
C PHE A 60 -1.61 3.35 -14.78
N GLU A 61 -2.41 3.24 -15.84
CA GLU A 61 -3.80 2.76 -15.73
C GLU A 61 -3.91 1.28 -15.39
N ARG A 62 -2.94 0.45 -15.82
CA ARG A 62 -2.84 -0.94 -15.33
C ARG A 62 -2.55 -0.98 -13.85
N LEU A 63 -1.64 -0.15 -13.38
CA LEU A 63 -1.29 -0.06 -11.98
C LEU A 63 -2.47 0.43 -11.14
N ARG A 64 -3.20 1.46 -11.60
CA ARG A 64 -4.40 1.98 -10.92
C ARG A 64 -5.42 0.88 -10.67
N ARG A 65 -5.68 0.06 -11.69
CA ARG A 65 -6.54 -1.14 -11.58
C ARG A 65 -5.96 -2.18 -10.61
N ALA A 66 -4.65 -2.43 -10.65
CA ALA A 66 -4.00 -3.37 -9.74
C ALA A 66 -4.12 -2.93 -8.27
N VAL A 67 -3.99 -1.64 -7.97
CA VAL A 67 -4.19 -1.09 -6.62
C VAL A 67 -5.62 -1.30 -6.15
N ALA A 68 -6.62 -0.98 -6.99
CA ALA A 68 -8.03 -1.22 -6.67
C ALA A 68 -8.31 -2.70 -6.36
N ASN A 69 -7.83 -3.60 -7.23
CA ASN A 69 -7.97 -5.06 -7.02
C ASN A 69 -7.29 -5.52 -5.73
N SER A 70 -6.09 -5.01 -5.43
CA SER A 70 -5.37 -5.36 -4.20
C SER A 70 -6.14 -4.93 -2.95
N ILE A 71 -6.82 -3.79 -2.98
CA ILE A 71 -7.66 -3.31 -1.87
C ILE A 71 -8.87 -4.22 -1.71
N GLN A 72 -9.55 -4.57 -2.81
CA GLN A 72 -10.70 -5.48 -2.79
C GLN A 72 -10.32 -6.84 -2.19
N ILE A 73 -9.26 -7.48 -2.70
CA ILE A 73 -8.74 -8.74 -2.17
C ILE A 73 -8.40 -8.60 -0.68
N SER A 74 -7.74 -7.51 -0.28
CA SER A 74 -7.39 -7.29 1.13
C SER A 74 -8.62 -7.17 2.03
N ASN A 75 -9.68 -6.52 1.54
CA ASN A 75 -10.93 -6.38 2.28
C ASN A 75 -11.67 -7.72 2.40
N GLU A 76 -11.74 -8.49 1.32
CA GLU A 76 -12.32 -9.83 1.32
C GLU A 76 -11.58 -10.75 2.30
N LEU A 77 -10.25 -10.79 2.24
CA LEU A 77 -9.42 -11.60 3.14
C LEU A 77 -9.60 -11.21 4.60
N ARG A 78 -9.76 -9.91 4.91
CA ARG A 78 -10.01 -9.44 6.29
C ARG A 78 -11.41 -9.75 6.80
N SER A 79 -12.39 -9.83 5.89
CA SER A 79 -13.76 -10.20 6.23
C SER A 79 -13.94 -11.71 6.38
N PHE A 80 -12.96 -12.50 5.94
CA PHE A 80 -13.05 -13.95 6.03
C PHE A 80 -13.11 -14.38 7.51
N PRO A 81 -14.15 -15.13 7.91
CA PRO A 81 -14.29 -15.57 9.29
C PRO A 81 -13.20 -16.59 9.59
N LEU A 82 -12.35 -16.27 10.57
CA LEU A 82 -11.38 -17.20 11.12
C LEU A 82 -11.97 -17.83 12.38
N ASN A 83 -11.75 -19.13 12.56
CA ASN A 83 -12.03 -19.78 13.83
C ASN A 83 -10.87 -19.48 14.78
N ASP A 84 -11.16 -18.94 15.97
CA ASP A 84 -10.13 -18.59 16.97
C ASP A 84 -9.30 -19.80 17.42
N ASP A 85 -9.88 -21.01 17.32
CA ASP A 85 -9.20 -22.26 17.67
C ASP A 85 -8.34 -22.82 16.52
N GLU A 86 -8.45 -22.25 15.31
CA GLU A 86 -7.69 -22.71 14.15
C GLU A 86 -6.24 -22.22 14.21
N GLN A 87 -5.30 -23.16 14.31
CA GLN A 87 -3.88 -22.83 14.36
C GLN A 87 -3.36 -22.41 12.98
N PRO A 88 -2.49 -21.39 12.91
CA PRO A 88 -1.87 -20.99 11.66
C PRO A 88 -0.96 -22.11 11.13
N LEU A 89 -0.92 -22.27 9.81
CA LEU A 89 -0.12 -23.29 9.12
C LEU A 89 1.38 -23.23 9.49
N THR A 90 1.89 -22.02 9.72
CA THR A 90 3.30 -21.79 10.03
C THR A 90 3.42 -20.95 11.29
N ILE A 91 4.12 -21.48 12.30
CA ILE A 91 4.42 -20.78 13.55
C ILE A 91 5.92 -20.51 13.62
N PHE A 92 6.31 -19.23 13.62
CA PHE A 92 7.69 -18.84 13.87
C PHE A 92 7.94 -18.79 15.37
N ARG A 93 8.85 -19.64 15.88
CA ARG A 93 9.33 -19.57 17.26
C ARG A 93 10.71 -18.93 17.28
N ARG A 94 10.92 -17.95 18.15
CA ARG A 94 12.27 -17.50 18.51
C ARG A 94 12.85 -18.50 19.51
N GLY A 95 13.98 -19.10 19.15
CA GLY A 95 14.86 -19.82 20.07
C GLY A 95 15.92 -18.90 20.66
#